data_AF-A0A7C1Y294-F1
#
_entry.id   AF-A0A7C1Y294-F1
#
_cell.length_a   1.000
_cell.length_b   1.000
_cell.length_c   1.000
_cell.angle_alpha   90.00
_cell.angle_beta   90.00
_cell.angle_gamma   90.00
#
_symmetry.space_group_name_H-M   'P 1'
#
loop_
_entity.id
_entity.type
_entity.pdbx_description
1 polymer ?
#
loop_
_entity_poly.entity_id
_entity_poly.type
_entity_poly.pdbx_seq_one_letter_code
_entity_poly.pdbx_strand_id
1 'polypeptide(L)'
;MKMKNYKASAKQITDSRQLLQNQYAHQNDDGEFDGVVMVPVENSSKRYQQKNLCALSQHERIKCKARELQKNIWNNRKELWPGNIPDNPIQLLDPRIAIQFIGYKYDQPECLGEFSGNGATGEIAGVIDRSAKQISISRRLSPQIRRFTAAHELGHAILHKEMLMHRDRPIDGSVKTREPMELEADKFASYFLMPEKLIRERFRMNFGVTSAFVLTDDTAFALDPTNPEGLINRCKTLRNLSKILAKAEQYNVRHVYSMANQFGVSVEAMAIRLEELQLVKI
;
A
#
# COMPACT_ATOMS: atom_id res chain seq x y z
N MET A 1 -34.39 -10.98 -15.54
CA MET A 1 -35.20 -9.96 -14.85
C MET A 1 -34.38 -8.66 -14.82
N LYS A 2 -34.80 -7.62 -15.56
CA LYS A 2 -34.06 -6.35 -15.64
C LYS A 2 -34.20 -5.59 -14.32
N MET A 3 -33.10 -5.31 -13.62
CA MET A 3 -33.03 -4.23 -12.63
C MET A 3 -31.65 -3.59 -12.56
N LYS A 4 -31.66 -2.31 -12.17
CA LYS A 4 -30.63 -1.27 -12.34
C LYS A 4 -29.51 -1.32 -11.29
N ASN A 5 -28.31 -0.94 -11.72
CA ASN A 5 -27.16 -0.64 -10.88
C ASN A 5 -27.49 0.46 -9.85
N TYR A 6 -27.05 0.30 -8.60
CA TYR A 6 -26.95 1.41 -7.65
C TYR A 6 -25.55 1.47 -7.04
N LYS A 7 -24.89 2.62 -7.18
CA LYS A 7 -23.61 2.93 -6.54
C LYS A 7 -23.81 3.09 -5.04
N ALA A 8 -22.90 2.54 -4.23
CA ALA A 8 -22.84 2.86 -2.80
C ALA A 8 -22.66 4.38 -2.63
N SER A 9 -23.40 4.98 -1.70
CA SER A 9 -23.31 6.43 -1.47
C SER A 9 -21.97 6.78 -0.82
N ALA A 10 -21.47 8.00 -1.05
CA ALA A 10 -20.23 8.49 -0.46
C ALA A 10 -20.18 8.31 1.07
N LYS A 11 -21.33 8.47 1.74
CA LYS A 11 -21.47 8.28 3.19
C LYS A 11 -21.18 6.83 3.62
N GLN A 12 -21.67 5.83 2.87
CA GLN A 12 -21.43 4.41 3.18
C GLN A 12 -19.96 4.01 2.98
N ILE A 13 -19.29 4.65 2.02
CA ILE A 13 -17.87 4.44 1.76
C ILE A 13 -17.03 5.09 2.87
N THR A 14 -17.41 6.30 3.32
CA THR A 14 -16.77 6.99 4.47
C THR A 14 -16.96 6.21 5.78
N ASP A 15 -18.17 5.77 6.10
CA ASP A 15 -18.47 4.98 7.32
C ASP A 15 -17.69 3.65 7.31
N SER A 16 -17.54 3.03 6.13
CA SER A 16 -16.73 1.82 5.97
C SER A 16 -15.23 2.09 6.16
N ARG A 17 -14.69 3.21 5.66
CA ARG A 17 -13.27 3.59 5.86
C ARG A 17 -12.95 3.89 7.32
N GLN A 18 -13.87 4.55 8.03
CA GLN A 18 -13.73 4.82 9.46
C GLN A 18 -13.75 3.52 10.27
N LEU A 19 -14.67 2.60 9.95
CA LEU A 19 -14.74 1.28 10.58
C LEU A 19 -13.50 0.42 10.27
N LEU A 20 -12.95 0.54 9.06
CA LEU A 20 -11.77 -0.21 8.61
C LEU A 20 -10.44 0.43 9.01
N GLN A 21 -10.47 1.63 9.63
CA GLN A 21 -9.30 2.46 9.94
C GLN A 21 -8.32 2.57 8.76
N ASN A 22 -8.85 2.65 7.55
CA ASN A 22 -8.10 2.60 6.31
C ASN A 22 -8.69 3.62 5.32
N GLN A 23 -7.97 4.72 5.12
CA GLN A 23 -8.36 5.82 4.23
C GLN A 23 -8.42 5.42 2.74
N TYR A 24 -7.99 4.20 2.41
CA TYR A 24 -7.84 3.66 1.06
C TYR A 24 -8.72 2.42 0.80
N ALA A 25 -9.69 2.10 1.69
CA ALA A 25 -10.65 1.03 1.43
C ALA A 25 -11.57 1.37 0.23
N HIS A 26 -11.86 0.35 -0.60
CA HIS A 26 -12.73 0.38 -1.80
C HIS A 26 -12.14 1.02 -3.06
N GLN A 27 -10.81 1.23 -3.14
CA GLN A 27 -10.15 1.82 -4.31
C GLN A 27 -9.83 0.76 -5.38
N ASN A 28 -10.30 0.93 -6.62
CA ASN A 28 -10.00 0.06 -7.76
C ASN A 28 -8.77 0.55 -8.57
N ASP A 29 -8.36 -0.22 -9.58
CA ASP A 29 -7.16 0.01 -10.39
C ASP A 29 -7.19 1.31 -11.23
N ASP A 30 -8.38 1.86 -11.44
CA ASP A 30 -8.63 3.11 -12.18
C ASP A 30 -8.82 4.33 -11.25
N GLY A 31 -8.73 4.13 -9.92
CA GLY A 31 -8.85 5.21 -8.94
C GLY A 31 -10.29 5.62 -8.60
N GLU A 32 -11.29 4.85 -9.01
CA GLU A 32 -12.67 5.01 -8.55
C GLU A 32 -12.91 4.22 -7.25
N PHE A 33 -13.86 4.69 -6.44
CA PHE A 33 -14.33 3.96 -5.26
C PHE A 33 -15.54 3.12 -5.63
N ASP A 34 -15.33 1.84 -5.91
CA ASP A 34 -16.38 0.88 -6.23
C ASP A 34 -16.67 0.00 -5.00
N GLY A 35 -17.67 0.41 -4.22
CA GLY A 35 -18.33 -0.48 -3.27
C GLY A 35 -19.42 -1.26 -3.99
N VAL A 36 -19.11 -2.47 -4.46
CA VAL A 36 -20.13 -3.37 -5.05
C VAL A 36 -20.24 -4.64 -4.20
N VAL A 37 -21.44 -4.89 -3.66
CA VAL A 37 -21.83 -6.20 -3.15
C VAL A 37 -22.24 -7.04 -4.37
N MET A 38 -21.55 -8.15 -4.64
CA MET A 38 -21.89 -9.05 -5.76
C MET A 38 -21.86 -10.53 -5.36
N VAL A 39 -22.75 -11.29 -5.99
CA VAL A 39 -22.73 -12.76 -6.14
C VAL A 39 -23.04 -13.09 -7.63
N PRO A 40 -22.70 -14.27 -8.19
CA PRO A 40 -21.87 -14.45 -9.40
C PRO A 40 -22.69 -14.90 -10.65
N VAL A 41 -22.20 -14.87 -11.91
CA VAL A 41 -21.32 -15.87 -12.60
C VAL A 41 -20.99 -15.43 -14.06
N GLU A 42 -19.74 -15.75 -14.51
CA GLU A 42 -19.10 -16.09 -15.83
C GLU A 42 -19.59 -15.53 -17.20
N ASN A 43 -18.83 -15.38 -18.31
CA ASN A 43 -17.48 -15.78 -18.79
C ASN A 43 -17.13 -14.91 -20.04
N SER A 44 -15.86 -14.58 -20.33
CA SER A 44 -15.33 -14.50 -21.72
C SER A 44 -13.84 -14.12 -21.85
N SER A 45 -13.07 -15.11 -22.33
CA SER A 45 -12.06 -15.09 -23.41
C SER A 45 -11.01 -13.98 -23.54
N LYS A 46 -9.74 -14.41 -23.38
CA LYS A 46 -8.48 -13.69 -23.63
C LYS A 46 -8.33 -13.17 -25.06
N ARG A 47 -7.76 -11.96 -25.20
CA ARG A 47 -6.96 -11.54 -26.36
C ARG A 47 -5.65 -10.92 -25.88
N TYR A 48 -4.56 -11.64 -26.09
CA TYR A 48 -3.20 -11.09 -26.03
C TYR A 48 -2.98 -10.24 -27.29
N GLN A 49 -2.65 -8.97 -27.12
CA GLN A 49 -2.03 -8.17 -28.17
C GLN A 49 -0.58 -7.87 -27.82
N GLN A 50 0.26 -8.09 -28.82
CA GLN A 50 1.70 -7.93 -28.79
C GLN A 50 2.07 -6.56 -29.38
N LYS A 51 3.14 -5.95 -28.83
CA LYS A 51 3.94 -4.79 -29.31
C LYS A 51 3.51 -3.37 -28.93
N ASN A 52 4.35 -2.69 -28.14
CA ASN A 52 5.35 -1.73 -28.64
C ASN A 52 6.29 -1.25 -27.50
N LEU A 53 7.61 -1.21 -27.74
CA LEU A 53 8.57 -0.48 -26.90
C LEU A 53 8.50 1.01 -27.27
N CYS A 54 7.60 1.76 -26.64
CA CYS A 54 7.61 3.23 -26.66
C CYS A 54 6.79 3.77 -25.48
N ALA A 55 7.39 4.64 -24.67
CA ALA A 55 6.88 5.22 -23.41
C ALA A 55 6.49 4.21 -22.31
N LEU A 56 7.31 4.13 -21.25
CA LEU A 56 6.89 3.49 -19.99
C LEU A 56 5.57 4.13 -19.53
N SER A 57 4.59 3.31 -19.14
CA SER A 57 3.38 3.82 -18.48
C SER A 57 3.76 4.66 -17.26
N GLN A 58 2.91 5.59 -16.86
CA GLN A 58 3.16 6.44 -15.69
C GLN A 58 3.47 5.60 -14.44
N HIS A 59 2.74 4.49 -14.24
CA HIS A 59 3.02 3.53 -13.17
C HIS A 59 4.42 2.93 -13.25
N GLU A 60 4.88 2.51 -14.44
CA GLU A 60 6.23 1.98 -14.60
C GLU A 60 7.31 3.05 -14.37
N ARG A 61 7.04 4.31 -14.73
CA ARG A 61 7.96 5.43 -14.41
C ARG A 61 8.08 5.63 -12.89
N ILE A 62 6.96 5.62 -12.16
CA ILE A 62 6.95 5.76 -10.69
C ILE A 62 7.66 4.57 -10.04
N LYS A 63 7.40 3.34 -10.51
CA LYS A 63 8.08 2.12 -10.07
C LYS A 63 9.59 2.22 -10.28
N CYS A 64 10.03 2.70 -11.43
CA CYS A 64 11.45 2.93 -11.71
C CYS A 64 12.06 3.94 -10.74
N LYS A 65 11.37 5.05 -10.44
CA LYS A 65 11.86 6.06 -9.48
C LYS A 65 11.98 5.53 -8.05
N ALA A 66 10.99 4.78 -7.56
CA ALA A 66 11.08 4.12 -6.26
C ALA A 66 12.27 3.14 -6.21
N ARG A 67 12.47 2.34 -7.27
CA ARG A 67 13.58 1.38 -7.36
C ARG A 67 14.95 2.05 -7.50
N GLU A 68 15.03 3.17 -8.20
CA GLU A 68 16.24 3.99 -8.30
C GLU A 68 16.66 4.48 -6.91
N LEU A 69 15.72 5.03 -6.13
CA LEU A 69 15.98 5.46 -4.75
C LEU A 69 16.42 4.30 -3.86
N GLN A 70 15.73 3.15 -3.93
CA GLN A 70 16.10 1.94 -3.17
C GLN A 70 17.53 1.47 -3.49
N LYS A 71 17.92 1.46 -4.77
CA LYS A 71 19.28 1.10 -5.21
C LYS A 71 20.31 2.09 -4.68
N ASN A 72 20.00 3.38 -4.72
CA ASN A 72 20.91 4.41 -4.21
C ASN A 72 21.10 4.28 -2.70
N ILE A 73 20.04 4.06 -1.92
CA ILE A 73 20.14 3.77 -0.48
C ILE A 73 20.98 2.50 -0.24
N TRP A 74 20.72 1.43 -0.99
CA TRP A 74 21.50 0.19 -0.88
C TRP A 74 22.99 0.42 -1.14
N ASN A 75 23.34 1.16 -2.19
CA ASN A 75 24.73 1.42 -2.56
C ASN A 75 25.45 2.29 -1.52
N ASN A 76 24.74 3.23 -0.90
CA ASN A 76 25.29 4.14 0.13
C ASN A 76 25.07 3.63 1.56
N ARG A 77 24.64 2.36 1.75
CA ARG A 77 24.27 1.83 3.07
C ARG A 77 25.39 1.87 4.11
N LYS A 78 26.66 1.82 3.69
CA LYS A 78 27.82 1.91 4.60
C LYS A 78 27.95 3.32 5.21
N GLU A 79 27.61 4.34 4.44
CA GLU A 79 27.66 5.74 4.88
C GLU A 79 26.42 6.11 5.69
N LEU A 80 25.26 5.62 5.26
CA LEU A 80 23.98 5.84 5.93
C LEU A 80 23.87 5.11 7.29
N TRP A 81 24.60 4.01 7.46
CA TRP A 81 24.65 3.23 8.69
C TRP A 81 26.10 2.91 9.10
N PRO A 82 26.85 3.89 9.63
CA PRO A 82 28.25 3.68 10.00
C PRO A 82 28.35 2.63 11.13
N GLY A 83 28.91 1.46 10.80
CA GLY A 83 29.14 0.38 11.75
C GLY A 83 27.93 -0.49 12.12
N ASN A 84 26.73 -0.22 11.59
CA ASN A 84 25.53 -0.99 11.91
C ASN A 84 24.58 -1.12 10.71
N ILE A 85 25.07 -1.75 9.64
CA ILE A 85 24.30 -1.96 8.41
C ILE A 85 23.22 -3.02 8.68
N PRO A 86 21.94 -2.73 8.42
CA PRO A 86 20.87 -3.71 8.57
C PRO A 86 21.09 -4.99 7.74
N ASP A 87 20.98 -6.16 8.40
CA ASP A 87 21.09 -7.47 7.73
C ASP A 87 19.86 -7.79 6.87
N ASN A 88 18.70 -7.25 7.24
CA ASN A 88 17.45 -7.43 6.50
C ASN A 88 17.21 -6.27 5.53
N PRO A 89 17.18 -6.50 4.19
CA PRO A 89 16.96 -5.44 3.21
C PRO A 89 15.67 -4.64 3.39
N ILE A 90 14.65 -5.19 4.05
CA ILE A 90 13.39 -4.47 4.34
C ILE A 90 13.62 -3.31 5.30
N GLN A 91 14.59 -3.42 6.22
CA GLN A 91 14.91 -2.35 7.17
C GLN A 91 15.52 -1.12 6.47
N LEU A 92 16.09 -1.29 5.27
CA LEU A 92 16.60 -0.18 4.45
C LEU A 92 15.48 0.63 3.78
N LEU A 93 14.23 0.14 3.81
CA LEU A 93 13.06 0.82 3.25
C LEU A 93 12.45 1.83 4.24
N ASP A 94 13.24 2.39 5.14
CA ASP A 94 12.78 3.41 6.09
C ASP A 94 12.64 4.77 5.38
N PRO A 95 11.42 5.33 5.28
CA PRO A 95 11.20 6.63 4.64
C PRO A 95 12.03 7.75 5.28
N ARG A 96 12.29 7.68 6.59
CA ARG A 96 13.05 8.73 7.31
C ARG A 96 14.47 8.84 6.76
N ILE A 97 15.13 7.69 6.59
CA ILE A 97 16.47 7.62 6.04
C ILE A 97 16.46 8.05 4.57
N ALA A 98 15.46 7.63 3.81
CA ALA A 98 15.32 8.03 2.41
C ALA A 98 15.12 9.55 2.24
N ILE A 99 14.30 10.16 3.10
CA ILE A 99 14.06 11.61 3.15
C ILE A 99 15.36 12.35 3.47
N GLN A 100 16.09 11.90 4.49
CA GLN A 100 17.40 12.48 4.85
C GLN A 100 18.42 12.31 3.73
N PHE A 101 18.45 11.14 3.07
CA PHE A 101 19.35 10.84 1.97
C PHE A 101 19.13 11.76 0.76
N ILE A 102 17.90 12.19 0.49
CA ILE A 102 17.61 13.17 -0.58
C ILE A 102 17.79 14.63 -0.13
N GLY A 103 18.31 14.86 1.07
CA GLY A 103 18.66 16.17 1.60
C GLY A 103 17.51 16.93 2.25
N TYR A 104 16.44 16.24 2.64
CA TYR A 104 15.33 16.80 3.42
C TYR A 104 15.50 16.51 4.91
N LYS A 105 15.14 17.46 5.76
CA LYS A 105 14.96 17.25 7.19
C LYS A 105 13.68 16.45 7.43
N TYR A 106 13.71 15.59 8.44
CA TYR A 106 12.56 14.82 8.88
C TYR A 106 12.28 15.10 10.35
N ASP A 107 11.05 15.51 10.67
CA ASP A 107 10.59 15.66 12.04
C ASP A 107 9.19 15.07 12.23
N GLN A 108 8.84 14.85 13.49
CA GLN A 108 7.53 14.34 13.87
C GLN A 108 7.01 15.22 15.00
N PRO A 109 6.24 16.28 14.72
CA PRO A 109 5.60 17.06 15.78
C PRO A 109 4.40 16.30 16.39
N GLU A 110 3.96 16.72 17.58
CA GLU A 110 2.79 16.11 18.26
C GLU A 110 1.51 16.24 17.43
N CYS A 111 1.30 17.38 16.79
CA CYS A 111 0.25 17.60 15.79
C CYS A 111 0.75 18.60 14.74
N LEU A 112 0.14 18.57 13.57
CA LEU A 112 0.44 19.49 12.46
C LEU A 112 -0.63 20.58 12.28
N GLY A 113 -1.53 20.70 13.26
CA GLY A 113 -2.70 21.55 13.20
C GLY A 113 -3.90 20.90 12.51
N GLU A 114 -4.99 21.65 12.46
CA GLU A 114 -6.26 21.24 11.85
C GLU A 114 -6.49 22.02 10.57
N PHE A 115 -7.08 21.37 9.56
CA PHE A 115 -7.64 22.06 8.41
C PHE A 115 -9.14 22.27 8.62
N SER A 116 -9.61 23.48 8.32
CA SER A 116 -11.02 23.84 8.32
C SER A 116 -11.44 24.24 6.90
N GLY A 117 -12.24 23.38 6.26
CA GLY A 117 -12.80 23.65 4.94
C GLY A 117 -14.06 22.82 4.67
N ASN A 118 -15.10 23.45 4.13
CA ASN A 118 -16.40 22.85 3.79
C ASN A 118 -17.06 22.02 4.92
N GLY A 119 -16.99 22.49 6.17
CA GLY A 119 -17.72 21.88 7.29
C GLY A 119 -17.11 20.58 7.86
N ALA A 120 -15.94 20.16 7.36
CA ALA A 120 -15.15 19.09 7.96
C ALA A 120 -13.90 19.69 8.63
N THR A 121 -13.68 19.33 9.89
CA THR A 121 -12.42 19.53 10.59
C THR A 121 -11.63 18.22 10.55
N GLY A 122 -10.33 18.31 10.33
CA GLY A 122 -9.49 17.14 10.54
C GLY A 122 -8.02 17.49 10.65
N GLU A 123 -7.29 16.59 11.29
CA GLU A 123 -5.87 16.74 11.59
C GLU A 123 -5.01 16.49 10.34
N ILE A 124 -4.05 17.38 10.09
CA ILE A 124 -3.08 17.22 9.01
C ILE A 124 -2.15 16.05 9.34
N ALA A 125 -2.06 15.07 8.44
CA ALA A 125 -1.28 13.84 8.66
C ALA A 125 0.21 14.05 8.35
N GLY A 126 0.50 14.76 7.26
CA GLY A 126 1.84 15.03 6.76
C GLY A 126 1.92 16.37 6.04
N VAL A 127 3.12 16.96 6.06
CA VAL A 127 3.43 18.20 5.34
C VAL A 127 4.82 18.09 4.72
N ILE A 128 4.96 18.58 3.50
CA ILE A 128 6.24 18.86 2.84
C ILE A 128 6.41 20.36 2.58
N ASP A 129 7.49 20.92 3.12
CA ASP A 129 7.98 22.26 2.81
C ASP A 129 9.26 22.14 1.99
N ARG A 130 9.19 22.44 0.69
CA ARG A 130 10.38 22.36 -0.17
C ARG A 130 11.34 23.52 0.01
N SER A 131 10.85 24.68 0.41
CA SER A 131 11.68 25.87 0.63
C SER A 131 12.62 25.64 1.81
N ALA A 132 12.09 25.06 2.89
CA ALA A 132 12.85 24.66 4.06
C ALA A 132 13.54 23.29 3.91
N LYS A 133 13.25 22.54 2.83
CA LYS A 133 13.60 21.13 2.64
C LYS A 133 13.26 20.30 3.89
N GLN A 134 11.99 20.33 4.29
CA GLN A 134 11.51 19.66 5.50
C GLN A 134 10.25 18.84 5.20
N ILE A 135 10.19 17.64 5.76
CA ILE A 135 8.99 16.79 5.80
C ILE A 135 8.65 16.51 7.25
N SER A 136 7.40 16.77 7.62
CA SER A 136 6.87 16.64 8.98
C SER A 136 5.67 15.70 9.00
N ILE A 137 5.65 14.74 9.93
CA ILE A 137 4.56 13.76 10.04
C ILE A 137 4.00 13.74 11.47
N SER A 138 2.67 13.80 11.62
CA SER A 138 2.05 13.82 12.96
C SER A 138 2.37 12.56 13.76
N ARG A 139 2.78 12.73 15.03
CA ARG A 139 3.03 11.61 15.97
C ARG A 139 1.75 10.91 16.42
N ARG A 140 0.58 11.54 16.31
CA ARG A 140 -0.71 10.95 16.70
C ARG A 140 -1.13 9.78 15.81
N LEU A 141 -0.54 9.67 14.63
CA LEU A 141 -0.78 8.55 13.72
C LEU A 141 -0.15 7.26 14.24
N SER A 142 -0.82 6.14 14.02
CA SER A 142 -0.26 4.81 14.29
C SER A 142 1.03 4.59 13.49
N PRO A 143 1.95 3.72 13.94
CA PRO A 143 3.25 3.54 13.28
C PRO A 143 3.15 3.19 11.79
N GLN A 144 2.19 2.36 11.39
CA GLN A 144 1.98 1.94 10.00
C GLN A 144 1.48 3.10 9.14
N ILE A 145 0.53 3.89 9.65
CA ILE A 145 0.02 5.08 8.96
C ILE A 145 1.14 6.10 8.81
N ARG A 146 1.86 6.38 9.91
CA ARG A 146 2.98 7.33 9.92
C ARG A 146 4.06 6.95 8.90
N ARG A 147 4.37 5.65 8.78
CA ARG A 147 5.34 5.12 7.80
C ARG A 147 4.83 5.31 6.37
N PHE A 148 3.56 5.04 6.11
CA PHE A 148 2.98 5.24 4.78
C PHE A 148 2.93 6.73 4.41
N THR A 149 2.43 7.59 5.30
CA THR A 149 2.40 9.05 5.09
C THR A 149 3.81 9.60 4.84
N ALA A 150 4.83 9.16 5.59
CA ALA A 150 6.21 9.56 5.32
C ALA A 150 6.70 9.13 3.93
N ALA A 151 6.34 7.92 3.47
CA ALA A 151 6.68 7.45 2.12
C ALA A 151 5.89 8.18 1.03
N HIS A 152 4.67 8.62 1.32
CA HIS A 152 3.84 9.44 0.45
C HIS A 152 4.45 10.85 0.26
N GLU A 153 4.83 11.54 1.34
CA GLU A 153 5.52 12.82 1.27
C GLU A 153 6.88 12.72 0.56
N LEU A 154 7.61 11.61 0.77
CA LEU A 154 8.80 11.28 -0.01
C LEU A 154 8.48 11.13 -1.51
N GLY A 155 7.33 10.53 -1.85
CA GLY A 155 6.82 10.45 -3.20
C GLY A 155 6.60 11.83 -3.82
N HIS A 156 5.97 12.76 -3.10
CA HIS A 156 5.91 14.15 -3.52
C HIS A 156 7.32 14.70 -3.75
N ALA A 157 8.22 14.58 -2.79
CA ALA A 157 9.58 15.12 -2.89
C ALA A 157 10.31 14.67 -4.17
N ILE A 158 10.18 13.40 -4.54
CA ILE A 158 10.82 12.79 -5.72
C ILE A 158 10.12 13.15 -7.04
N LEU A 159 8.79 13.07 -7.09
CA LEU A 159 8.03 13.11 -8.35
C LEU A 159 7.61 14.54 -8.74
N HIS A 160 7.23 15.38 -7.78
CA HIS A 160 6.51 16.63 -8.05
C HIS A 160 7.37 17.88 -7.77
N LYS A 161 8.52 17.99 -8.43
CA LYS A 161 9.56 19.02 -8.13
C LYS A 161 9.10 20.47 -8.26
N GLU A 162 8.01 20.74 -8.98
CA GLU A 162 7.49 22.07 -9.26
C GLU A 162 6.55 22.62 -8.16
N MET A 163 6.10 21.79 -7.20
CA MET A 163 5.22 22.23 -6.12
C MET A 163 5.97 22.72 -4.89
N LEU A 164 5.78 23.98 -4.47
CA LEU A 164 6.52 24.59 -3.35
C LEU A 164 6.13 24.06 -1.95
N MET A 165 4.83 23.79 -1.71
CA MET A 165 4.31 23.23 -0.46
C MET A 165 3.14 22.27 -0.75
N HIS A 166 3.07 21.15 -0.05
CA HIS A 166 1.94 20.22 -0.09
C HIS A 166 1.56 19.79 1.35
N ARG A 167 0.26 19.60 1.61
CA ARG A 167 -0.31 19.23 2.90
C ARG A 167 -1.27 18.05 2.69
N ASP A 168 -0.96 16.91 3.28
CA ASP A 168 -1.82 15.73 3.22
C ASP A 168 -3.07 15.96 4.09
N ARG A 169 -4.26 15.74 3.50
CA ARG A 169 -5.57 16.08 4.09
C ARG A 169 -6.17 14.90 4.86
N PRO A 170 -7.05 15.15 5.86
CA PRO A 170 -7.45 14.13 6.83
C PRO A 170 -8.42 13.05 6.32
N ILE A 171 -8.51 12.00 7.13
CA ILE A 171 -9.16 10.67 7.03
C ILE A 171 -10.66 10.65 6.63
N ASP A 172 -11.37 11.78 6.63
CA ASP A 172 -12.82 11.87 6.31
C ASP A 172 -13.16 11.58 4.84
N GLY A 173 -12.17 11.68 3.94
CA GLY A 173 -12.36 11.22 2.55
C GLY A 173 -13.49 11.94 1.80
N SER A 174 -13.83 13.17 2.19
CA SER A 174 -14.77 14.03 1.46
C SER A 174 -14.20 14.32 0.06
N VAL A 175 -14.78 13.63 -0.92
CA VAL A 175 -14.31 13.53 -2.30
C VAL A 175 -14.60 14.84 -3.05
N LYS A 176 -13.54 15.56 -3.40
CA LYS A 176 -13.41 16.14 -4.74
C LYS A 176 -12.17 15.52 -5.35
N THR A 177 -12.32 14.91 -6.52
CA THR A 177 -11.31 14.37 -7.44
C THR A 177 -9.89 14.48 -6.90
N ARG A 178 -9.33 13.39 -6.33
CA ARG A 178 -7.92 13.38 -5.91
C ARG A 178 -7.09 13.82 -7.11
N GLU A 179 -6.27 14.85 -6.93
CA GLU A 179 -5.41 15.33 -8.01
C GLU A 179 -4.46 14.18 -8.42
N PRO A 180 -4.16 14.00 -9.72
CA PRO A 180 -3.31 12.90 -10.20
C PRO A 180 -2.02 12.73 -9.39
N MET A 181 -1.45 13.84 -8.91
CA MET A 181 -0.24 13.87 -8.08
C MET A 181 -0.38 13.07 -6.77
N GLU A 182 -1.53 13.11 -6.11
CA GLU A 182 -1.77 12.33 -4.87
C GLU A 182 -1.72 10.83 -5.14
N LEU A 183 -2.29 10.41 -6.28
CA LEU A 183 -2.28 9.02 -6.71
C LEU A 183 -0.86 8.56 -7.08
N GLU A 184 -0.08 9.44 -7.72
CA GLU A 184 1.32 9.16 -8.03
C GLU A 184 2.17 8.99 -6.76
N ALA A 185 1.95 9.84 -5.75
CA ALA A 185 2.62 9.75 -4.45
C ALA A 185 2.22 8.48 -3.68
N ASP A 186 0.93 8.10 -3.68
CA ASP A 186 0.44 6.84 -3.11
C ASP A 186 1.09 5.63 -3.79
N LYS A 187 1.16 5.61 -5.13
CA LYS A 187 1.83 4.53 -5.88
C LYS A 187 3.33 4.50 -5.58
N PHE A 188 3.97 5.65 -5.48
CA PHE A 188 5.37 5.73 -5.06
C PHE A 188 5.57 5.11 -3.68
N ALA A 189 4.75 5.49 -2.70
CA ALA A 189 4.80 4.96 -1.33
C ALA A 189 4.66 3.44 -1.31
N SER A 190 3.69 2.89 -2.04
CA SER A 190 3.49 1.45 -2.19
C SER A 190 4.73 0.76 -2.79
N TYR A 191 5.29 1.28 -3.88
CA TYR A 191 6.47 0.69 -4.52
C TYR A 191 7.75 0.82 -3.70
N PHE A 192 7.89 1.93 -2.96
CA PHE A 192 9.02 2.17 -2.08
C PHE A 192 8.98 1.24 -0.86
N LEU A 193 7.84 1.15 -0.17
CA LEU A 193 7.68 0.35 1.03
C LEU A 193 7.54 -1.14 0.74
N MET A 194 6.95 -1.52 -0.39
CA MET A 194 6.69 -2.91 -0.77
C MET A 194 7.26 -3.24 -2.15
N PRO A 195 8.60 -3.26 -2.31
CA PRO A 195 9.23 -3.55 -3.58
C PRO A 195 8.97 -4.99 -4.00
N GLU A 196 8.61 -5.16 -5.28
CA GLU A 196 8.21 -6.45 -5.86
C GLU A 196 9.18 -7.59 -5.53
N LYS A 197 10.50 -7.35 -5.65
CA LYS A 197 11.51 -8.40 -5.41
C LYS A 197 11.44 -8.93 -3.98
N LEU A 198 11.37 -8.05 -2.99
CA LEU A 198 11.34 -8.45 -1.58
C LEU A 198 9.98 -9.05 -1.22
N ILE A 199 8.89 -8.53 -1.77
CA ILE A 199 7.55 -9.10 -1.55
C ILE A 199 7.49 -10.54 -2.06
N ARG A 200 7.90 -10.78 -3.31
CA ARG A 200 7.93 -12.15 -3.88
C ARG A 200 8.83 -13.08 -3.08
N GLU A 201 10.00 -12.60 -2.65
CA GLU A 201 10.94 -13.38 -1.85
C GLU A 201 10.34 -13.78 -0.50
N ARG A 202 9.78 -12.83 0.26
CA ARG A 202 9.15 -13.10 1.55
C ARG A 202 7.89 -13.95 1.41
N PHE A 203 7.10 -13.73 0.37
CA PHE A 203 5.91 -14.53 0.08
C PHE A 203 6.28 -16.00 -0.16
N ARG A 204 7.30 -16.26 -0.99
CA ARG A 204 7.84 -17.61 -1.20
C ARG A 204 8.38 -18.22 0.09
N MET A 205 9.10 -17.45 0.91
CA MET A 205 9.62 -17.94 2.20
C MET A 205 8.48 -18.34 3.16
N ASN A 206 7.39 -17.56 3.20
CA ASN A 206 6.25 -17.79 4.09
C ASN A 206 5.36 -18.96 3.63
N PHE A 207 5.06 -19.05 2.32
CA PHE A 207 4.04 -19.99 1.81
C PHE A 207 4.61 -21.13 0.95
N GLY A 208 5.91 -21.15 0.67
CA GLY A 208 6.55 -22.22 -0.11
C GLY A 208 6.17 -22.24 -1.59
N VAL A 209 5.45 -21.23 -2.09
CA VAL A 209 4.98 -21.18 -3.47
C VAL A 209 5.97 -20.47 -4.39
N THR A 210 6.19 -21.03 -5.58
CA THR A 210 7.02 -20.44 -6.64
C THR A 210 6.20 -19.57 -7.62
N SER A 211 4.88 -19.72 -7.60
CA SER A 211 3.91 -18.99 -8.41
C SER A 211 2.86 -18.32 -7.51
N ALA A 212 1.65 -18.10 -8.02
CA ALA A 212 0.56 -17.54 -7.23
C ALA A 212 0.01 -18.58 -6.23
N PHE A 213 -0.33 -18.12 -5.03
CA PHE A 213 -1.05 -18.91 -4.05
C PHE A 213 -2.49 -19.13 -4.53
N VAL A 214 -2.92 -20.37 -4.54
CA VAL A 214 -4.30 -20.78 -4.87
C VAL A 214 -4.92 -21.36 -3.62
N LEU A 215 -6.16 -20.96 -3.33
CA LEU A 215 -6.91 -21.54 -2.24
C LEU A 215 -7.49 -22.91 -2.65
N THR A 216 -6.93 -23.97 -2.08
CA THR A 216 -7.38 -25.36 -2.21
C THR A 216 -7.63 -25.93 -0.81
N ASP A 217 -8.18 -27.14 -0.71
CA ASP A 217 -8.35 -27.80 0.59
C ASP A 217 -7.03 -27.93 1.36
N ASP A 218 -5.94 -28.31 0.66
CA ASP A 218 -4.60 -28.42 1.23
C ASP A 218 -4.07 -27.08 1.75
N THR A 219 -4.21 -26.01 0.97
CA THR A 219 -3.69 -24.70 1.38
C THR A 219 -4.59 -24.01 2.41
N ALA A 220 -5.89 -24.33 2.43
CA ALA A 220 -6.81 -23.94 3.48
C ALA A 220 -6.45 -24.63 4.81
N PHE A 221 -6.19 -25.93 4.79
CA PHE A 221 -5.71 -26.68 5.96
C PHE A 221 -4.35 -26.17 6.43
N ALA A 222 -3.45 -25.83 5.50
CA ALA A 222 -2.16 -25.24 5.84
C ALA A 222 -2.28 -23.89 6.57
N LEU A 223 -3.27 -23.07 6.21
CA LEU A 223 -3.54 -21.75 6.80
C LEU A 223 -4.34 -21.82 8.10
N ASP A 224 -5.33 -22.71 8.19
CA ASP A 224 -6.21 -22.88 9.34
C ASP A 224 -6.54 -24.37 9.53
N PRO A 225 -5.65 -25.13 10.21
CA PRO A 225 -5.86 -26.55 10.44
C PRO A 225 -7.09 -26.85 11.30
N THR A 226 -7.59 -25.86 12.06
CA THR A 226 -8.74 -26.03 12.96
C THR A 226 -10.08 -25.93 12.25
N ASN A 227 -10.13 -25.18 11.14
CA ASN A 227 -11.37 -24.97 10.38
C ASN A 227 -11.09 -24.63 8.91
N PRO A 228 -10.55 -25.58 8.12
CA PRO A 228 -10.22 -25.37 6.71
C PRO A 228 -11.47 -25.07 5.86
N GLU A 229 -12.57 -25.81 6.07
CA GLU A 229 -13.82 -25.61 5.34
C GLU A 229 -14.43 -24.23 5.64
N GLY A 230 -14.42 -23.81 6.90
CA GLY A 230 -14.80 -22.45 7.28
C GLY A 230 -13.90 -21.39 6.67
N LEU A 231 -12.62 -21.69 6.38
CA LEU A 231 -11.71 -20.79 5.67
C LEU A 231 -12.10 -20.61 4.22
N ILE A 232 -12.40 -21.71 3.54
CA ILE A 232 -12.87 -21.67 2.16
C ILE A 232 -14.18 -20.87 2.08
N ASN A 233 -15.13 -21.16 2.97
CA ASN A 233 -16.45 -20.51 2.99
C ASN A 233 -16.39 -18.99 3.26
N ARG A 234 -15.41 -18.50 4.04
CA ARG A 234 -15.21 -17.06 4.30
C ARG A 234 -14.38 -16.35 3.23
N CYS A 235 -13.58 -17.07 2.45
CA CYS A 235 -12.76 -16.53 1.37
C CYS A 235 -13.55 -16.38 0.05
N LYS A 236 -14.56 -15.51 0.05
CA LYS A 236 -15.44 -15.31 -1.13
C LYS A 236 -14.86 -14.40 -2.21
N THR A 237 -13.84 -13.61 -1.85
CA THR A 237 -13.23 -12.63 -2.74
C THR A 237 -11.72 -12.72 -2.66
N LEU A 238 -11.04 -12.33 -3.76
CA LEU A 238 -9.58 -12.26 -3.81
C LEU A 238 -9.04 -11.45 -2.62
N ARG A 239 -9.71 -10.33 -2.29
CA ARG A 239 -9.34 -9.48 -1.16
C ARG A 239 -9.42 -10.17 0.20
N ASN A 240 -10.38 -11.07 0.41
CA ASN A 240 -10.44 -11.81 1.68
C ASN A 240 -9.23 -12.73 1.84
N LEU A 241 -8.87 -13.47 0.78
CA LEU A 241 -7.71 -14.34 0.79
C LEU A 241 -6.41 -13.54 0.93
N SER A 242 -6.24 -12.46 0.17
CA SER A 242 -5.08 -11.57 0.24
C SER A 242 -4.88 -11.00 1.64
N LYS A 243 -5.96 -10.60 2.33
CA LYS A 243 -5.90 -10.12 3.72
C LYS A 243 -5.48 -11.22 4.69
N ILE A 244 -5.96 -12.45 4.51
CA ILE A 244 -5.56 -13.59 5.35
C ILE A 244 -4.06 -13.84 5.17
N LEU A 245 -3.57 -13.92 3.93
CA LEU A 245 -2.16 -14.13 3.64
C LEU A 245 -1.29 -12.97 4.14
N ALA A 246 -1.74 -11.73 3.98
CA ALA A 246 -1.02 -10.54 4.44
C ALA A 246 -0.80 -10.52 5.96
N LYS A 247 -1.74 -11.06 6.75
CA LYS A 247 -1.69 -11.10 8.22
C LYS A 247 -1.36 -12.48 8.81
N ALA A 248 -1.08 -13.48 7.99
CA ALA A 248 -0.85 -14.85 8.45
C ALA A 248 0.37 -14.90 9.38
N GLU A 249 0.21 -15.51 10.55
CA GLU A 249 1.30 -15.79 11.49
C GLU A 249 1.63 -17.29 11.56
N GLN A 250 0.91 -18.12 10.79
CA GLN A 250 1.13 -19.56 10.71
C GLN A 250 0.83 -20.06 9.29
N TYR A 251 1.61 -21.04 8.83
CA TYR A 251 1.35 -21.80 7.61
C TYR A 251 2.04 -23.17 7.68
N ASN A 252 1.33 -24.26 7.40
CA ASN A 252 1.85 -25.63 7.52
C ASN A 252 2.47 -25.92 8.89
N VAL A 253 1.78 -25.53 9.98
CA VAL A 253 2.22 -25.71 11.37
C VAL A 253 3.51 -24.93 11.72
N ARG A 254 4.12 -24.24 10.76
CA ARG A 254 5.27 -23.36 10.97
C ARG A 254 4.78 -21.96 11.31
N HIS A 255 5.36 -21.36 12.34
CA HIS A 255 5.22 -19.93 12.60
C HIS A 255 5.84 -19.14 11.44
N VAL A 256 5.05 -18.32 10.78
CA VAL A 256 5.54 -17.36 9.77
C VAL A 256 5.34 -15.97 10.35
N TYR A 257 6.19 -15.02 9.99
CA TYR A 257 5.97 -13.65 10.43
C TYR A 257 5.05 -12.94 9.42
N SER A 258 4.01 -12.26 9.89
CA SER A 258 3.09 -11.51 9.04
C SER A 258 3.81 -10.59 8.05
N MET A 259 3.42 -10.64 6.77
CA MET A 259 4.02 -9.77 5.76
C MET A 259 3.71 -8.30 6.03
N ALA A 260 2.48 -7.98 6.45
CA ALA A 260 2.14 -6.61 6.83
C ALA A 260 3.07 -6.07 7.93
N ASN A 261 3.37 -6.90 8.94
CA ASN A 261 4.27 -6.56 10.04
C ASN A 261 5.74 -6.48 9.57
N GLN A 262 6.19 -7.42 8.73
CA GLN A 262 7.54 -7.40 8.15
C GLN A 262 7.86 -6.10 7.42
N PHE A 263 6.91 -5.59 6.63
CA PHE A 263 7.07 -4.38 5.82
C PHE A 263 6.61 -3.09 6.54
N GLY A 264 6.04 -3.22 7.74
CA GLY A 264 5.56 -2.09 8.55
C GLY A 264 4.37 -1.35 7.92
N VAL A 265 3.52 -2.05 7.18
CA VAL A 265 2.36 -1.49 6.46
C VAL A 265 1.06 -2.08 7.02
N SER A 266 -0.09 -1.51 6.63
CA SER A 266 -1.38 -2.10 6.99
C SER A 266 -1.61 -3.44 6.28
N VAL A 267 -2.45 -4.29 6.88
CA VAL A 267 -2.89 -5.56 6.26
C VAL A 267 -3.55 -5.32 4.91
N GLU A 268 -4.32 -4.22 4.77
CA GLU A 268 -4.91 -3.87 3.48
C GLU A 268 -3.86 -3.50 2.44
N ALA A 269 -2.91 -2.62 2.77
CA ALA A 269 -1.90 -2.18 1.82
C ALA A 269 -1.08 -3.37 1.29
N MET A 270 -0.74 -4.31 2.19
CA MET A 270 -0.10 -5.56 1.80
C MET A 270 -1.02 -6.42 0.93
N ALA A 271 -2.30 -6.58 1.29
CA ALA A 271 -3.25 -7.36 0.50
C ALA A 271 -3.41 -6.82 -0.94
N ILE A 272 -3.58 -5.50 -1.10
CA ILE A 272 -3.60 -4.83 -2.41
C ILE A 272 -2.32 -5.15 -3.18
N ARG A 273 -1.16 -5.05 -2.51
CA ARG A 273 0.12 -5.28 -3.14
C ARG A 273 0.31 -6.72 -3.62
N LEU A 274 -0.17 -7.69 -2.86
CA LEU A 274 -0.15 -9.10 -3.27
C LEU A 274 -1.01 -9.33 -4.54
N GLU A 275 -2.13 -8.63 -4.66
CA GLU A 275 -3.02 -8.68 -5.84
C GLU A 275 -2.38 -8.03 -7.06
N GLU A 276 -1.83 -6.81 -6.91
CA GLU A 276 -1.11 -6.11 -7.98
C GLU A 276 0.03 -6.96 -8.57
N LEU A 277 0.72 -7.72 -7.72
CA LEU A 277 1.81 -8.61 -8.12
C LEU A 277 1.34 -10.00 -8.60
N GLN A 278 0.02 -10.21 -8.62
CA GLN A 278 -0.65 -11.45 -9.01
C GLN A 278 -0.15 -12.67 -8.23
N LEU A 279 0.10 -12.46 -6.92
CA LEU A 279 0.60 -13.50 -6.01
C LEU A 279 -0.51 -14.34 -5.38
N VAL A 280 -1.77 -13.97 -5.59
CA VAL A 280 -2.94 -14.62 -5.01
C VAL A 280 -3.95 -14.87 -6.12
N LYS A 281 -4.59 -16.03 -6.09
CA LYS A 281 -5.67 -16.43 -7.00
C LYS A 281 -6.74 -17.21 -6.23
N ILE A 282 -7.98 -17.05 -6.68
CA ILE A 282 -9.12 -17.89 -6.31
C ILE A 282 -9.56 -18.60 -7.59
#